data_AF-A0A7G9GJQ0-F1
#
_entry.id   AF-A0A7G9GJQ0-F1
#
_cell.length_a   1.000
_cell.length_b   1.000
_cell.length_c   1.000
_cell.angle_alpha   90.00
_cell.angle_beta   90.00
_cell.angle_gamma   90.00
#
_symmetry.space_group_name_H-M   'P 1'
#
loop_
_entity.id
_entity.type
_entity.pdbx_description
1 polymer ?
#
loop_
_entity_poly.entity_id
_entity_poly.type
_entity_poly.pdbx_seq_one_letter_code
_entity_poly.pdbx_strand_id
1 'polypeptide(L)'
;MYYLDVDTPIINFQEYRNSLYVDKTLMIDEIQKRIRTLNKYVCVTRPRRFGKTMNANMLAAYFTKGYDTHELFKDLKIAQTESFEKHINQHHVVYIDFSRMPDYCNSYHTYIDSIMKTIKEDLMNIYPKLSEKSYDYLYQMFLDTNDSFIFIMDEWNSIFYKDFMQEKDKKAYLEFLKGLLKDQPYVELAYMTGVLPIAKYSGGSELNMFKEYNFMNDRIYEDYFGFDEEEIIELTKKYTKPSFETLKKWYDGYYKSDGSSLFNPRSVSSALIDGICLNYWTETRPMNEIAEYIEHNVDAVREDIVKMVAGIPIEVELEGYGAEQLRLDSRDEILSAMVVFGFLSYHDGFLRIPNHELMEKFQRVLKRKSMGGVADIVNNSKNVLDATIAMDGEKVAQYIEEAHDREIPFLQYNNDADRCTE
;
A
#
# COMPACT_ATOMS: atom_id res chain seq x y z
N MET A 1 -10.35 12.13 -21.53
CA MET A 1 -9.22 11.50 -20.83
C MET A 1 -8.29 11.00 -21.91
N TYR A 2 -6.99 11.19 -21.78
CA TYR A 2 -5.97 10.63 -22.66
C TYR A 2 -5.04 9.80 -21.77
N TYR A 3 -4.41 8.76 -22.31
CA TYR A 3 -3.48 7.85 -21.62
C TYR A 3 -2.12 7.76 -22.29
N LEU A 4 -2.04 7.89 -23.62
CA LEU A 4 -0.79 7.78 -24.36
C LEU A 4 -0.07 9.13 -24.44
N ASP A 5 1.18 9.17 -23.97
CA ASP A 5 2.07 10.34 -23.99
C ASP A 5 1.42 11.61 -23.47
N VAL A 6 0.82 11.53 -22.28
CA VAL A 6 0.08 12.64 -21.65
C VAL A 6 0.93 13.47 -20.70
N ASP A 7 0.56 14.73 -20.51
CA ASP A 7 1.23 15.70 -19.64
C ASP A 7 0.84 15.57 -18.16
N THR A 8 -0.28 14.92 -17.84
CA THR A 8 -0.79 14.82 -16.47
C THR A 8 0.27 14.29 -15.48
N PRO A 9 1.03 13.21 -15.78
CA PRO A 9 2.13 12.77 -14.93
C PRO A 9 3.23 13.80 -14.70
N ILE A 10 3.54 14.60 -15.74
CA ILE A 10 4.56 15.64 -15.69
C ILE A 10 4.13 16.75 -14.74
N ILE A 11 2.88 17.23 -14.91
CA ILE A 11 2.29 18.27 -14.06
C ILE A 11 2.25 17.80 -12.60
N ASN A 12 1.73 16.59 -12.36
CA ASN A 12 1.65 16.03 -11.01
C ASN A 12 3.04 15.89 -10.37
N PHE A 13 4.03 15.38 -11.11
CA PHE A 13 5.38 15.22 -10.58
C PHE A 13 6.03 16.59 -10.27
N GLN A 14 5.85 17.59 -11.12
CA GLN A 14 6.28 18.96 -10.85
C GLN A 14 5.62 19.55 -9.60
N GLU A 15 4.31 19.32 -9.39
CA GLU A 15 3.62 19.75 -8.17
C GLU A 15 4.18 19.08 -6.92
N TYR A 16 4.48 17.78 -6.97
CA TYR A 16 5.16 17.09 -5.88
C TYR A 16 6.53 17.70 -5.58
N ARG A 17 7.33 17.98 -6.60
CA ARG A 17 8.64 18.63 -6.46
C ARG A 17 8.57 20.03 -5.84
N ASN A 18 7.50 20.77 -6.13
CA ASN A 18 7.26 22.10 -5.56
C ASN A 18 6.80 22.06 -4.09
N SER A 19 6.56 20.87 -3.54
CA SER A 19 6.16 20.64 -2.15
C SER A 19 7.32 20.12 -1.29
N LEU A 20 7.03 19.59 -0.10
CA LEU A 20 8.03 18.85 0.68
C LEU A 20 8.35 17.54 -0.06
N TYR A 21 9.50 17.53 -0.74
CA TYR A 21 9.93 16.46 -1.63
C TYR A 21 11.23 15.82 -1.13
N VAL A 22 11.27 14.49 -1.22
CA VAL A 22 12.46 13.67 -0.99
C VAL A 22 12.77 12.94 -2.28
N ASP A 23 14.01 13.06 -2.73
CA ASP A 23 14.43 12.56 -4.04
C ASP A 23 14.62 11.03 -4.04
N LYS A 24 13.67 10.35 -4.71
CA LYS A 24 13.64 8.91 -4.97
C LYS A 24 13.88 8.56 -6.46
N THR A 25 14.43 9.48 -7.24
CA THR A 25 14.58 9.29 -8.71
C THR A 25 15.51 8.16 -9.11
N LEU A 26 16.38 7.68 -8.22
CA LEU A 26 17.20 6.48 -8.49
C LEU A 26 16.35 5.22 -8.74
N MET A 27 15.07 5.21 -8.35
CA MET A 27 14.13 4.16 -8.77
C MET A 27 14.08 3.98 -10.28
N ILE A 28 14.24 5.08 -11.04
CA ILE A 28 14.26 5.05 -12.50
C ILE A 28 15.42 4.17 -13.00
N ASP A 29 16.60 4.25 -12.38
CA ASP A 29 17.76 3.46 -12.78
C ASP A 29 17.54 1.96 -12.57
N GLU A 30 16.84 1.58 -11.49
CA GLU A 30 16.46 0.18 -11.26
C GLU A 30 15.38 -0.31 -12.23
N ILE A 31 14.39 0.52 -12.53
CA ILE A 31 13.28 0.15 -13.41
C ILE A 31 13.75 0.03 -14.86
N GLN A 32 14.57 0.95 -15.36
CA GLN A 32 14.97 0.97 -16.76
C GLN A 32 15.86 -0.22 -17.15
N LYS A 33 16.56 -0.84 -16.20
CA LYS A 33 17.32 -2.10 -16.40
C LYS A 33 16.45 -3.24 -16.91
N ARG A 34 15.12 -3.14 -16.75
CA ARG A 34 14.15 -4.17 -17.14
C ARG A 34 13.52 -3.95 -18.50
N ILE A 35 13.72 -2.77 -19.10
CA ILE A 35 13.20 -2.44 -20.44
C ILE A 35 13.70 -3.48 -21.44
N ARG A 36 12.76 -4.08 -22.18
CA ARG A 36 13.01 -5.11 -23.20
C ARG A 36 13.74 -6.36 -22.68
N THR A 37 13.53 -6.72 -21.41
CA THR A 37 14.03 -7.97 -20.82
C THR A 37 12.89 -8.96 -20.56
N LEU A 38 13.23 -10.21 -20.20
CA LEU A 38 12.24 -11.19 -19.74
C LEU A 38 11.56 -10.76 -18.42
N ASN A 39 12.20 -9.89 -17.64
CA ASN A 39 11.71 -9.40 -16.34
C ASN A 39 11.04 -8.01 -16.44
N LYS A 40 10.53 -7.65 -17.63
CA LYS A 40 9.93 -6.35 -17.94
C LYS A 40 8.58 -6.07 -17.28
N TYR A 41 7.97 -7.06 -16.63
CA TYR A 41 6.70 -6.92 -15.92
C TYR A 41 6.97 -6.79 -14.42
N VAL A 42 6.78 -5.60 -13.88
CA VAL A 42 7.08 -5.25 -12.48
C VAL A 42 5.80 -4.82 -11.79
N CYS A 43 5.48 -5.47 -10.67
CA CYS A 43 4.41 -5.01 -9.79
C CYS A 43 5.01 -4.65 -8.44
N VAL A 44 4.83 -3.39 -8.01
CA VAL A 44 5.25 -2.96 -6.68
C VAL A 44 4.03 -2.62 -5.85
N THR A 45 3.75 -3.43 -4.83
CA THR A 45 2.61 -3.26 -3.94
C THR A 45 3.07 -2.64 -2.63
N ARG A 46 2.34 -1.61 -2.20
CA ARG A 46 2.61 -0.87 -0.96
C ARG A 46 1.29 -0.40 -0.34
N PRO A 47 1.15 -0.40 1.00
CA PRO A 47 0.20 0.37 1.75
C PRO A 47 -0.08 1.76 1.20
N ARG A 48 -1.27 2.26 1.53
CA ARG A 48 -1.70 3.60 1.11
C ARG A 48 -0.76 4.67 1.65
N ARG A 49 -0.58 5.74 0.88
CA ARG A 49 0.24 6.92 1.24
C ARG A 49 1.75 6.69 1.35
N PHE A 50 2.28 5.58 0.83
CA PHE A 50 3.73 5.32 0.72
C PHE A 50 4.37 5.83 -0.59
N GLY A 51 3.77 6.77 -1.29
CA GLY A 51 4.40 7.40 -2.48
C GLY A 51 4.22 6.68 -3.82
N LYS A 52 3.36 5.66 -3.90
CA LYS A 52 3.07 4.91 -5.15
C LYS A 52 2.75 5.78 -6.36
N THR A 53 1.72 6.63 -6.24
CA THR A 53 1.29 7.55 -7.30
C THR A 53 2.39 8.54 -7.68
N MET A 54 3.18 9.03 -6.71
CA MET A 54 4.32 9.91 -7.00
C MET A 54 5.34 9.18 -7.89
N ASN A 55 5.70 7.94 -7.53
CA ASN A 55 6.64 7.13 -8.31
C ASN A 55 6.07 6.78 -9.71
N ALA A 56 4.78 6.47 -9.82
CA ALA A 56 4.14 6.24 -11.12
C ALA A 56 4.19 7.49 -12.02
N ASN A 57 3.85 8.67 -11.47
CA ASN A 57 3.94 9.93 -12.22
C ASN A 57 5.38 10.25 -12.63
N MET A 58 6.34 10.06 -11.72
CA MET A 58 7.78 10.25 -11.97
C MET A 58 8.29 9.36 -13.11
N LEU A 59 7.99 8.06 -13.08
CA LEU A 59 8.40 7.12 -14.13
C LEU A 59 7.79 7.51 -15.49
N ALA A 60 6.49 7.84 -15.52
CA ALA A 60 5.84 8.25 -16.74
C ALA A 60 6.41 9.56 -17.31
N ALA A 61 6.68 10.55 -16.44
CA ALA A 61 7.28 11.83 -16.82
C ALA A 61 8.74 11.69 -17.32
N TYR A 62 9.49 10.72 -16.79
CA TYR A 62 10.86 10.45 -17.25
C TYR A 62 10.88 9.79 -18.63
N PHE A 63 10.09 8.73 -18.83
CA PHE A 63 10.19 7.93 -20.06
C PHE A 63 9.49 8.55 -21.28
N THR A 64 8.47 9.40 -21.07
CA THR A 64 7.58 9.88 -22.15
C THR A 64 8.32 10.67 -23.23
N LYS A 65 8.21 10.23 -24.48
CA LYS A 65 8.70 10.95 -25.66
C LYS A 65 7.79 12.09 -26.12
N GLY A 66 6.59 12.21 -25.55
CA GLY A 66 5.62 13.24 -25.93
C GLY A 66 6.03 14.66 -25.54
N TYR A 67 6.93 14.80 -24.56
CA TYR A 67 7.35 16.06 -23.99
C TYR A 67 8.83 16.03 -23.65
N ASP A 68 9.49 17.19 -23.68
CA ASP A 68 10.83 17.35 -23.13
C ASP A 68 10.72 17.62 -21.62
N THR A 69 11.26 16.72 -20.80
CA THR A 69 11.23 16.79 -19.34
C THR A 69 12.61 16.88 -18.70
N HIS A 70 13.69 17.13 -19.45
CA HIS A 70 15.05 17.20 -18.90
C HIS A 70 15.18 18.18 -17.73
N GLU A 71 14.55 19.34 -17.86
CA GLU A 71 14.52 20.37 -16.82
C GLU A 71 13.87 19.91 -15.51
N LEU A 72 12.95 18.94 -15.58
CA LEU A 72 12.27 18.36 -14.43
C LEU A 72 13.15 17.34 -13.67
N PHE A 73 14.26 16.88 -14.27
CA PHE A 73 15.14 15.86 -13.67
C PHE A 73 16.59 16.30 -13.47
N LYS A 74 17.04 17.37 -14.11
CA LYS A 74 18.46 17.77 -14.16
C LYS A 74 19.17 17.97 -12.80
N ASP A 75 18.42 18.29 -11.75
CA ASP A 75 18.92 18.55 -10.41
C ASP A 75 18.65 17.41 -9.43
N LEU A 76 18.13 16.29 -9.92
CA LEU A 76 17.79 15.09 -9.14
C LEU A 76 18.91 14.03 -9.23
N LYS A 77 18.93 13.09 -8.29
CA LYS A 77 19.92 12.02 -8.19
C LYS A 77 20.07 11.21 -9.49
N ILE A 78 18.98 10.96 -10.21
CA ILE A 78 19.04 10.24 -11.50
C ILE A 78 19.91 10.94 -12.54
N ALA A 79 19.95 12.28 -12.56
CA ALA A 79 20.78 13.03 -13.51
C ALA A 79 22.29 12.86 -13.28
N GLN A 80 22.69 12.30 -12.13
CA GLN A 80 24.08 11.99 -11.81
C GLN A 80 24.48 10.57 -12.24
N THR A 81 23.55 9.79 -12.78
CA THR A 81 23.81 8.42 -13.26
C THR A 81 24.23 8.43 -14.72
N GLU A 82 25.10 7.49 -15.11
CA GLU A 82 25.55 7.33 -16.51
C GLU A 82 24.39 6.99 -17.48
N SER A 83 23.30 6.47 -16.94
CA SER A 83 22.17 5.92 -17.67
C SER A 83 21.02 6.93 -17.85
N PHE A 84 21.14 8.14 -17.30
CA PHE A 84 20.14 9.21 -17.37
C PHE A 84 19.67 9.52 -18.81
N GLU A 85 20.62 9.79 -19.70
CA GLU A 85 20.33 10.19 -21.08
C GLU A 85 19.80 9.03 -21.95
N LYS A 86 19.86 7.79 -21.46
CA LYS A 86 19.55 6.61 -22.27
C LYS A 86 18.06 6.48 -22.58
N HIS A 87 17.21 6.89 -21.65
CA HIS A 87 15.78 6.59 -21.69
C HIS A 87 14.88 7.79 -21.38
N ILE A 88 15.43 8.92 -20.93
CA ILE A 88 14.66 10.15 -20.76
C ILE A 88 14.09 10.60 -22.11
N ASN A 89 12.78 10.82 -22.13
CA ASN A 89 12.01 11.23 -23.31
C ASN A 89 12.18 10.37 -24.58
N GLN A 90 12.43 9.06 -24.44
CA GLN A 90 12.64 8.16 -25.59
C GLN A 90 11.47 7.22 -25.91
N HIS A 91 10.47 7.08 -25.03
CA HIS A 91 9.48 6.00 -25.13
C HIS A 91 8.04 6.50 -25.23
N HIS A 92 7.21 5.78 -26.00
CA HIS A 92 5.77 5.94 -25.88
C HIS A 92 5.30 5.41 -24.52
N VAL A 93 4.61 6.24 -23.74
CA VAL A 93 4.14 5.88 -22.40
C VAL A 93 2.62 5.83 -22.37
N VAL A 94 2.07 4.66 -22.06
CA VAL A 94 0.65 4.49 -21.72
C VAL A 94 0.52 4.60 -20.20
N TYR A 95 0.05 5.74 -19.71
CA TYR A 95 -0.21 5.98 -18.30
C TYR A 95 -1.71 5.84 -17.99
N ILE A 96 -2.06 4.92 -17.09
CA ILE A 96 -3.45 4.71 -16.66
C ILE A 96 -3.51 4.73 -15.14
N ASP A 97 -4.31 5.66 -14.60
CA ASP A 97 -4.75 5.66 -13.21
C ASP A 97 -6.11 4.96 -13.14
N PHE A 98 -6.10 3.69 -12.71
CA PHE A 98 -7.31 2.85 -12.67
C PHE A 98 -8.29 3.27 -11.57
N SER A 99 -7.93 4.21 -10.69
CA SER A 99 -8.88 4.76 -9.71
C SER A 99 -9.89 5.74 -10.33
N ARG A 100 -9.57 6.28 -11.52
CA ARG A 100 -10.43 7.22 -12.25
C ARG A 100 -11.54 6.48 -12.97
N MET A 101 -12.75 7.06 -12.91
CA MET A 101 -13.95 6.48 -13.50
C MET A 101 -14.73 7.54 -14.28
N PRO A 102 -15.53 7.15 -15.28
CA PRO A 102 -16.51 8.05 -15.87
C PRO A 102 -17.46 8.60 -14.81
N ASP A 103 -17.90 9.86 -14.98
CA ASP A 103 -18.81 10.54 -14.04
C ASP A 103 -20.07 9.70 -13.76
N TYR A 104 -20.57 9.01 -14.79
CA TYR A 104 -21.70 8.10 -14.70
C TYR A 104 -21.22 6.66 -14.97
N CYS A 105 -20.74 5.99 -13.93
CA CYS A 105 -20.25 4.62 -14.02
C CYS A 105 -20.86 3.74 -12.93
N ASN A 106 -21.75 2.83 -13.33
CA ASN A 106 -22.49 1.92 -12.44
C ASN A 106 -22.25 0.43 -12.76
N SER A 107 -21.36 0.13 -13.70
CA SER A 107 -21.07 -1.25 -14.11
C SER A 107 -19.62 -1.41 -14.57
N TYR A 108 -19.12 -2.64 -14.48
CA TYR A 108 -17.81 -3.00 -15.03
C TYR A 108 -17.71 -2.73 -16.54
N HIS A 109 -18.78 -2.99 -17.30
CA HIS A 109 -18.79 -2.80 -18.74
C HIS A 109 -18.57 -1.33 -19.12
N THR A 110 -19.30 -0.40 -18.47
CA THR A 110 -19.10 1.04 -18.68
C THR A 110 -17.69 1.48 -18.34
N TYR A 111 -17.12 0.94 -17.26
CA TYR A 111 -15.76 1.25 -16.82
C TYR A 111 -14.72 0.81 -17.86
N ILE A 112 -14.74 -0.47 -18.24
CA ILE A 112 -13.72 -1.02 -19.14
C ILE A 112 -13.88 -0.49 -20.57
N ASP A 113 -15.11 -0.26 -21.02
CA ASP A 113 -15.38 0.34 -22.33
C ASP A 113 -14.82 1.75 -22.42
N SER A 114 -14.92 2.54 -21.34
CA SER A 114 -14.33 3.87 -21.30
C SER A 114 -12.82 3.81 -21.45
N ILE A 115 -12.15 2.89 -20.75
CA ILE A 115 -10.69 2.72 -20.84
C ILE A 115 -10.30 2.30 -22.26
N MET A 116 -10.95 1.26 -22.79
CA MET A 116 -10.70 0.77 -24.15
C MET A 116 -10.93 1.86 -25.20
N LYS A 117 -12.04 2.61 -25.08
CA LYS A 117 -12.36 3.70 -25.99
C LYS A 117 -11.29 4.77 -25.96
N THR A 118 -10.85 5.22 -24.78
CA THR A 118 -9.78 6.21 -24.67
C THR A 118 -8.47 5.73 -25.29
N ILE A 119 -8.03 4.49 -25.01
CA ILE A 119 -6.81 3.96 -25.64
C ILE A 119 -6.94 3.92 -27.17
N LYS A 120 -8.11 3.50 -27.68
CA LYS A 120 -8.38 3.46 -29.13
C LYS A 120 -8.31 4.85 -29.76
N GLU A 121 -8.92 5.85 -29.12
CA GLU A 121 -8.91 7.24 -29.57
C GLU A 121 -7.48 7.80 -29.58
N ASP A 122 -6.70 7.59 -28.53
CA ASP A 122 -5.29 8.00 -28.46
C ASP A 122 -4.44 7.40 -29.58
N LEU A 123 -4.56 6.08 -29.77
CA LEU A 123 -3.84 5.38 -30.82
C LEU A 123 -4.24 5.90 -32.20
N MET A 124 -5.53 6.13 -32.47
CA MET A 124 -5.97 6.68 -33.75
C MET A 124 -5.52 8.13 -33.96
N ASN A 125 -5.38 8.92 -32.89
CA ASN A 125 -4.87 10.29 -32.98
C ASN A 125 -3.38 10.34 -33.35
N ILE A 126 -2.57 9.46 -32.75
CA ILE A 126 -1.12 9.39 -33.04
C ILE A 126 -0.85 8.61 -34.34
N TYR A 127 -1.65 7.59 -34.64
CA TYR A 127 -1.54 6.75 -35.82
C TYR A 127 -2.85 6.78 -36.65
N PRO A 128 -3.09 7.83 -37.46
CA PRO A 128 -4.35 8.01 -38.20
C PRO A 128 -4.73 6.82 -39.09
N LYS A 129 -3.75 6.07 -39.61
CA LYS A 129 -3.97 4.87 -40.45
C LYS A 129 -4.74 3.77 -39.73
N LEU A 130 -4.73 3.73 -38.39
CA LEU A 130 -5.51 2.75 -37.64
C LEU A 130 -7.02 2.95 -37.88
N SER A 131 -7.48 4.16 -38.17
CA SER A 131 -8.90 4.43 -38.44
C SER A 131 -9.44 3.79 -39.73
N GLU A 132 -8.55 3.30 -40.61
CA GLU A 132 -8.92 2.65 -41.87
C GLU A 132 -9.31 1.16 -41.70
N LYS A 133 -9.06 0.58 -40.52
CA LYS A 133 -9.34 -0.83 -40.21
C LYS A 133 -10.29 -0.95 -39.02
N SER A 134 -11.06 -2.03 -39.00
CA SER A 134 -11.82 -2.45 -37.82
C SER A 134 -10.98 -3.45 -37.02
N TYR A 135 -10.95 -3.29 -35.69
CA TYR A 135 -10.23 -4.18 -34.79
C TYR A 135 -11.18 -4.78 -33.76
N ASP A 136 -11.18 -6.10 -33.66
CA ASP A 136 -11.92 -6.82 -32.63
C ASP A 136 -11.18 -6.77 -31.29
N TYR A 137 -9.84 -6.69 -31.33
CA TYR A 137 -8.99 -6.71 -30.16
C TYR A 137 -8.05 -5.52 -30.09
N LEU A 138 -7.93 -4.93 -28.90
CA LEU A 138 -7.08 -3.76 -28.67
C LEU A 138 -5.60 -4.02 -28.97
N TYR A 139 -5.08 -5.22 -28.65
CA TYR A 139 -3.68 -5.57 -28.90
C TYR A 139 -3.31 -5.54 -30.39
N GLN A 140 -4.26 -5.78 -31.30
CA GLN A 140 -4.02 -5.71 -32.74
C GLN A 140 -3.72 -4.27 -33.19
N MET A 141 -4.36 -3.28 -32.56
CA MET A 141 -4.07 -1.87 -32.83
C MET A 141 -2.64 -1.51 -32.43
N PHE A 142 -2.19 -1.97 -31.25
CA PHE A 142 -0.82 -1.79 -30.79
C PHE A 142 0.20 -2.49 -31.70
N LEU A 143 -0.12 -3.66 -32.26
CA LEU A 143 0.76 -4.33 -33.22
C LEU A 143 0.86 -3.55 -34.55
N ASP A 144 -0.26 -3.03 -35.04
CA ASP A 144 -0.33 -2.32 -36.32
C ASP A 144 0.37 -0.94 -36.29
N THR A 145 0.69 -0.40 -35.10
CA THR A 145 1.52 0.81 -35.00
C THR A 145 2.97 0.56 -35.45
N ASN A 146 3.46 -0.67 -35.34
CA ASN A 146 4.89 -1.03 -35.44
C ASN A 146 5.82 -0.27 -34.46
N ASP A 147 5.25 0.25 -33.38
CA ASP A 147 5.97 0.88 -32.27
C ASP A 147 5.88 0.02 -31.01
N SER A 148 6.61 0.43 -29.98
CA SER A 148 6.63 -0.21 -28.68
C SER A 148 6.42 0.81 -27.55
N PHE A 149 5.88 0.33 -26.43
CA PHE A 149 5.24 1.13 -25.39
C PHE A 149 5.70 0.69 -24.01
N ILE A 150 5.86 1.66 -23.12
CA ILE A 150 5.98 1.49 -21.68
C ILE A 150 4.59 1.68 -21.06
N PHE A 151 4.13 0.71 -20.29
CA PHE A 151 2.86 0.78 -19.56
C PHE A 151 3.13 1.13 -18.10
N ILE A 152 2.57 2.25 -17.63
CA ILE A 152 2.61 2.67 -16.23
C ILE A 152 1.18 2.67 -15.70
N MET A 153 0.88 1.75 -14.78
CA MET A 153 -0.46 1.52 -14.27
C MET A 153 -0.54 1.84 -12.77
N ASP A 154 -1.17 2.96 -12.43
CA ASP A 154 -1.40 3.37 -11.05
C ASP A 154 -2.74 2.85 -10.52
N GLU A 155 -2.76 2.53 -9.23
CA GLU A 155 -3.93 2.05 -8.48
C GLU A 155 -4.70 0.92 -9.21
N TRP A 156 -3.98 -0.02 -9.84
CA TRP A 156 -4.54 -1.08 -10.72
C TRP A 156 -5.65 -1.91 -10.05
N ASN A 157 -5.56 -2.12 -8.74
CA ASN A 157 -6.49 -2.93 -7.97
C ASN A 157 -7.60 -2.12 -7.29
N SER A 158 -7.64 -0.79 -7.47
CA SER A 158 -8.60 0.09 -6.79
C SER A 158 -10.06 -0.17 -7.19
N ILE A 159 -10.28 -0.59 -8.44
CA ILE A 159 -11.62 -0.87 -8.97
C ILE A 159 -12.31 -2.02 -8.23
N PHE A 160 -11.57 -2.97 -7.67
CA PHE A 160 -12.13 -4.16 -7.00
C PHE A 160 -12.95 -3.86 -5.75
N TYR A 161 -12.87 -2.63 -5.21
CA TYR A 161 -13.67 -2.19 -4.07
C TYR A 161 -15.00 -1.54 -4.47
N LYS A 162 -15.32 -1.43 -5.76
CA LYS A 162 -16.60 -0.86 -6.20
C LYS A 162 -17.72 -1.90 -6.05
N ASP A 163 -18.88 -1.45 -5.56
CA ASP A 163 -20.03 -2.31 -5.29
C ASP A 163 -20.52 -3.10 -6.51
N PHE A 164 -20.32 -2.56 -7.73
CA PHE A 164 -20.71 -3.26 -8.96
C PHE A 164 -19.70 -4.34 -9.41
N MET A 165 -18.51 -4.44 -8.80
CA MET A 165 -17.48 -5.41 -9.20
C MET A 165 -17.74 -6.77 -8.57
N GLN A 166 -18.44 -7.63 -9.30
CA GLN A 166 -18.65 -9.02 -8.91
C GLN A 166 -17.43 -9.88 -9.26
N GLU A 167 -17.33 -11.10 -8.72
CA GLU A 167 -16.19 -12.00 -8.99
C GLU A 167 -15.93 -12.25 -10.48
N LYS A 168 -17.01 -12.41 -11.27
CA LYS A 168 -16.90 -12.53 -12.74
C LYS A 168 -16.27 -11.30 -13.40
N ASP A 169 -16.53 -10.11 -12.87
CA ASP A 169 -16.06 -8.84 -13.42
C ASP A 169 -14.60 -8.61 -13.05
N LYS A 170 -14.21 -8.99 -11.82
CA LYS A 170 -12.80 -9.02 -11.39
C LYS A 170 -11.98 -9.93 -12.30
N LYS A 171 -12.49 -11.14 -12.60
CA LYS A 171 -11.84 -12.06 -13.53
C LYS A 171 -11.72 -11.48 -14.94
N ALA A 172 -12.80 -10.91 -15.48
CA ALA A 172 -12.80 -10.29 -16.80
C ALA A 172 -11.80 -9.11 -16.89
N TYR A 173 -11.65 -8.33 -15.82
CA TYR A 173 -10.67 -7.25 -15.74
C TYR A 173 -9.22 -7.78 -15.80
N LEU A 174 -8.92 -8.85 -15.05
CA LEU A 174 -7.61 -9.50 -15.10
C LEU A 174 -7.33 -10.12 -16.48
N GLU A 175 -8.34 -10.70 -17.13
CA GLU A 175 -8.23 -11.22 -18.50
C GLU A 175 -7.96 -10.11 -19.52
N PHE A 176 -8.57 -8.93 -19.35
CA PHE A 176 -8.26 -7.75 -20.16
C PHE A 176 -6.79 -7.35 -20.03
N LEU A 177 -6.28 -7.18 -18.80
CA LEU A 177 -4.87 -6.82 -18.56
C LEU A 177 -3.91 -7.88 -19.12
N LYS A 178 -4.26 -9.16 -18.95
CA LYS A 178 -3.50 -10.28 -19.51
C LYS A 178 -3.45 -10.20 -21.03
N GLY A 179 -4.58 -9.99 -21.70
CA GLY A 179 -4.64 -9.86 -23.17
C GLY A 179 -3.86 -8.65 -23.70
N LEU A 180 -3.89 -7.53 -22.96
CA LEU A 180 -3.18 -6.31 -23.31
C LEU A 180 -1.65 -6.42 -23.15
N LEU A 181 -1.15 -7.26 -22.24
CA LEU A 181 0.26 -7.19 -21.83
C LEU A 181 1.05 -8.48 -22.05
N LYS A 182 0.42 -9.65 -21.83
CA LYS A 182 1.14 -10.93 -21.75
C LYS A 182 1.65 -11.36 -23.12
N ASP A 183 2.94 -11.66 -23.20
CA ASP A 183 3.63 -12.15 -24.41
C ASP A 183 3.52 -11.20 -25.62
N GLN A 184 3.23 -9.92 -25.37
CA GLN A 184 3.07 -8.91 -26.42
C GLN A 184 4.42 -8.28 -26.79
N PRO A 185 4.80 -8.24 -28.09
CA PRO A 185 6.10 -7.71 -28.53
C PRO A 185 6.19 -6.19 -28.43
N TYR A 186 5.06 -5.49 -28.47
CA TYR A 186 5.01 -4.03 -28.32
C TYR A 186 5.25 -3.56 -26.87
N VAL A 187 5.24 -4.46 -25.88
CA VAL A 187 5.48 -4.08 -24.48
C VAL A 187 6.98 -4.00 -24.21
N GLU A 188 7.50 -2.80 -23.99
CA GLU A 188 8.89 -2.59 -23.58
C GLU A 188 9.09 -2.85 -22.09
N LEU A 189 8.14 -2.35 -21.30
CA LEU A 189 8.09 -2.41 -19.85
C LEU A 189 6.62 -2.28 -19.43
N ALA A 190 6.23 -3.02 -18.40
CA ALA A 190 4.96 -2.80 -17.72
C ALA A 190 5.24 -2.68 -16.22
N TYR A 191 5.05 -1.48 -15.69
CA TYR A 191 5.09 -1.21 -14.25
C TYR A 191 3.66 -1.00 -13.76
N MET A 192 3.29 -1.69 -12.68
CA MET A 192 2.05 -1.41 -11.99
C MET A 192 2.23 -1.31 -10.49
N THR A 193 1.40 -0.49 -9.87
CA THR A 193 1.44 -0.25 -8.43
C THR A 193 0.04 -0.21 -7.83
N GLY A 194 -0.07 -0.68 -6.60
CA GLY A 194 -1.34 -0.88 -5.93
C GLY A 194 -1.15 -1.24 -4.46
N VAL A 195 -2.26 -1.45 -3.75
CA VAL A 195 -2.20 -1.88 -2.34
C VAL A 195 -2.13 -3.39 -2.21
N LEU A 196 -2.89 -4.12 -3.05
CA LEU A 196 -3.06 -5.55 -2.90
C LEU A 196 -2.15 -6.36 -3.83
N PRO A 197 -1.69 -7.53 -3.38
CA PRO A 197 -0.92 -8.45 -4.22
C PRO A 197 -1.76 -9.00 -5.37
N ILE A 198 -1.09 -9.35 -6.47
CA ILE A 198 -1.73 -9.93 -7.66
C ILE A 198 -2.37 -11.27 -7.32
N ALA A 199 -1.62 -12.07 -6.55
CA ALA A 199 -1.97 -13.43 -6.19
C ALA A 199 -3.32 -13.54 -5.44
N LYS A 200 -3.80 -12.44 -4.82
CA LYS A 200 -5.14 -12.37 -4.22
C LYS A 200 -6.28 -12.63 -5.20
N TYR A 201 -6.10 -12.26 -6.47
CA TYR A 201 -7.21 -12.22 -7.44
C TYR A 201 -7.01 -13.14 -8.64
N SER A 202 -5.76 -13.44 -8.97
CA SER A 202 -5.44 -14.48 -9.95
C SER A 202 -5.36 -15.80 -9.21
N GLY A 203 -6.14 -16.81 -9.59
CA GLY A 203 -5.98 -18.18 -9.07
C GLY A 203 -4.69 -18.86 -9.57
N GLY A 204 -3.58 -18.12 -9.62
CA GLY A 204 -2.27 -18.49 -10.16
C GLY A 204 -2.09 -18.31 -11.67
N SER A 205 -3.14 -18.03 -12.45
CA SER A 205 -3.10 -18.08 -13.93
C SER A 205 -3.15 -16.72 -14.65
N GLU A 206 -3.75 -15.71 -14.03
CA GLU A 206 -3.84 -14.36 -14.57
C GLU A 206 -2.66 -13.51 -14.06
N LEU A 207 -2.05 -12.71 -14.92
CA LEU A 207 -0.95 -11.79 -14.56
C LEU A 207 0.32 -12.43 -13.95
N ASN A 208 0.47 -13.75 -14.01
CA ASN A 208 1.65 -14.47 -13.52
C ASN A 208 2.98 -14.12 -14.21
N MET A 209 2.96 -13.25 -15.24
CA MET A 209 4.18 -12.70 -15.83
C MET A 209 4.80 -11.58 -14.97
N PHE A 210 4.03 -10.96 -14.08
CA PHE A 210 4.54 -9.90 -13.21
C PHE A 210 5.37 -10.47 -12.07
N LYS A 211 6.57 -9.92 -11.88
CA LYS A 211 7.31 -10.12 -10.63
C LYS A 211 6.83 -9.09 -9.61
N GLU A 212 6.27 -9.60 -8.52
CA GLU A 212 5.73 -8.77 -7.43
C GLU A 212 6.79 -8.46 -6.36
N TYR A 213 6.78 -7.22 -5.88
CA TYR A 213 7.61 -6.71 -4.81
C TYR A 213 6.73 -5.99 -3.78
N ASN A 214 6.74 -6.45 -2.52
CA ASN A 214 5.91 -5.93 -1.44
C ASN A 214 6.73 -5.64 -0.17
N PHE A 215 6.08 -5.18 0.90
CA PHE A 215 6.76 -4.85 2.17
C PHE A 215 7.51 -6.00 2.83
N MET A 216 7.18 -7.26 2.52
CA MET A 216 7.75 -8.44 3.16
C MET A 216 8.90 -9.07 2.36
N ASN A 217 8.98 -8.82 1.05
CA ASN A 217 9.90 -9.53 0.16
C ASN A 217 10.70 -8.63 -0.79
N ASP A 218 10.59 -7.31 -0.67
CA ASP A 218 11.29 -6.38 -1.54
C ASP A 218 12.67 -6.01 -0.99
N ARG A 219 13.71 -6.28 -1.77
CA ARG A 219 15.11 -5.87 -1.52
C ARG A 219 15.67 -4.98 -2.62
N ILE A 220 14.85 -4.63 -3.60
CA ILE A 220 15.25 -3.89 -4.80
C ILE A 220 14.68 -2.48 -4.77
N TYR A 221 13.41 -2.32 -4.35
CA TYR A 221 12.75 -1.03 -4.36
C TYR A 221 12.41 -0.48 -2.97
N GLU A 222 12.83 -1.14 -1.90
CA GLU A 222 12.56 -0.70 -0.52
C GLU A 222 13.05 0.72 -0.22
N ASP A 223 14.13 1.18 -0.85
CA ASP A 223 14.67 2.54 -0.70
C ASP A 223 13.82 3.63 -1.36
N TYR A 224 12.88 3.26 -2.24
CA TYR A 224 12.11 4.22 -3.04
C TYR A 224 10.70 4.46 -2.54
N PHE A 225 10.33 3.86 -1.41
CA PHE A 225 9.05 4.05 -0.73
C PHE A 225 9.30 4.29 0.74
N GLY A 226 8.53 5.18 1.37
CA GLY A 226 8.86 5.60 2.73
C GLY A 226 10.00 6.62 2.78
N PHE A 227 10.23 7.17 3.97
CA PHE A 227 11.43 7.96 4.27
C PHE A 227 12.31 7.19 5.23
N ASP A 228 13.62 7.23 5.01
CA ASP A 228 14.59 6.73 5.97
C ASP A 228 14.97 7.80 7.00
N GLU A 229 15.78 7.42 8.00
CA GLU A 229 16.18 8.34 9.06
C GLU A 229 17.01 9.52 8.53
N GLU A 230 17.92 9.28 7.58
CA GLU A 230 18.79 10.32 7.04
C GLU A 230 17.98 11.38 6.30
N GLU A 231 17.00 10.94 5.50
CA GLU A 231 16.07 11.81 4.78
C GLU A 231 15.25 12.68 5.74
N ILE A 232 14.77 12.13 6.85
CA ILE A 232 14.04 12.91 7.86
C ILE A 232 14.97 13.89 8.57
N ILE A 233 16.19 13.48 8.90
CA ILE A 233 17.18 14.38 9.49
C ILE A 233 17.43 15.57 8.56
N GLU A 234 17.65 15.34 7.26
CA GLU A 234 17.80 16.43 6.27
C GLU A 234 16.55 17.32 6.21
N LEU A 235 15.35 16.74 6.20
CA LEU A 235 14.10 17.50 6.22
C LEU A 235 13.98 18.38 7.48
N THR A 236 14.39 17.88 8.65
CA THR A 236 14.31 18.65 9.91
C THR A 236 15.31 19.82 9.98
N LYS A 237 16.34 19.85 9.13
CA LYS A 237 17.20 21.03 8.97
C LYS A 237 16.46 22.20 8.32
N LYS A 238 15.52 21.90 7.42
CA LYS A 238 14.68 22.89 6.73
C LYS A 238 13.39 23.20 7.51
N TYR A 239 12.79 22.18 8.13
CA TYR A 239 11.56 22.26 8.91
C TYR A 239 11.86 21.94 10.38
N THR A 240 12.05 22.98 11.19
CA THR A 240 12.59 22.83 12.56
C THR A 240 11.60 22.25 13.58
N LYS A 241 10.33 22.07 13.21
CA LYS A 241 9.29 21.48 14.07
C LYS A 241 8.38 20.56 13.25
N PRO A 242 7.96 19.41 13.80
CA PRO A 242 8.43 18.78 15.04
C PRO A 242 9.88 18.26 14.91
N SER A 243 10.53 17.93 16.04
CA SER A 243 11.90 17.39 16.04
C SER A 243 11.97 15.97 15.47
N PHE A 244 13.15 15.55 15.02
CA PHE A 244 13.41 14.17 14.58
C PHE A 244 12.94 13.13 15.61
N GLU A 245 13.30 13.29 16.88
CA GLU A 245 12.87 12.38 17.96
C GLU A 245 11.35 12.27 18.10
N THR A 246 10.64 13.39 17.89
CA THR A 246 9.18 13.41 17.94
C THR A 246 8.59 12.68 16.73
N LEU A 247 9.14 12.91 15.52
CA LEU A 247 8.74 12.22 14.30
C LEU A 247 9.01 10.71 14.40
N LYS A 248 10.18 10.32 14.94
CA LYS A 248 10.56 8.92 15.18
C LYS A 248 9.55 8.23 16.09
N LYS A 249 9.25 8.82 17.24
CA LYS A 249 8.21 8.28 18.12
C LYS A 249 6.85 8.12 17.43
N TRP A 250 6.48 9.07 16.58
CA TRP A 250 5.13 9.12 16.00
C TRP A 250 4.95 8.24 14.76
N TYR A 251 5.97 8.13 13.91
CA TYR A 251 5.82 7.62 12.55
C TYR A 251 6.84 6.56 12.13
N ASP A 252 7.88 6.30 12.94
CA ASP A 252 8.79 5.15 12.75
C ASP A 252 8.12 3.85 13.17
N GLY A 253 8.38 2.75 12.46
CA GLY A 253 7.80 1.46 12.80
C GLY A 253 7.72 0.44 11.67
N TYR A 254 8.12 0.82 10.46
CA TYR A 254 8.29 -0.09 9.34
C TYR A 254 9.79 -0.32 9.11
N TYR A 255 10.13 -1.38 8.40
CA TYR A 255 11.51 -1.82 8.26
C TYR A 255 11.83 -2.17 6.82
N LYS A 256 13.07 -1.88 6.42
CA LYS A 256 13.69 -2.47 5.24
C LYS A 256 14.17 -3.89 5.56
N SER A 257 14.63 -4.60 4.53
CA SER A 257 15.10 -5.98 4.61
C SER A 257 16.37 -6.15 5.44
N ASP A 258 17.13 -5.08 5.66
CA ASP A 258 18.30 -5.02 6.53
C ASP A 258 17.97 -4.58 7.97
N GLY A 259 16.69 -4.33 8.28
CA GLY A 259 16.20 -3.87 9.57
C GLY A 259 16.29 -2.36 9.79
N SER A 260 16.71 -1.57 8.79
CA SER A 260 16.69 -0.11 8.90
C SER A 260 15.27 0.45 8.93
N SER A 261 15.09 1.52 9.71
CA SER A 261 13.81 2.18 9.94
C SER A 261 13.24 2.83 8.68
N LEU A 262 11.92 2.72 8.53
CA LEU A 262 11.16 3.32 7.44
C LEU A 262 9.89 3.98 7.97
N PHE A 263 9.65 5.20 7.50
CA PHE A 263 8.59 6.07 7.97
C PHE A 263 7.52 6.28 6.90
N ASN A 264 6.27 6.52 7.34
CA ASN A 264 5.19 6.89 6.43
C ASN A 264 5.42 8.30 5.86
N PRO A 265 5.61 8.47 4.53
CA PRO A 265 5.92 9.77 3.93
C PRO A 265 4.83 10.82 4.17
N ARG A 266 3.55 10.42 4.08
CA ARG A 266 2.44 11.36 4.21
C ARG A 266 2.30 11.88 5.64
N SER A 267 2.53 11.04 6.64
CA SER A 267 2.48 11.47 8.04
C SER A 267 3.64 12.38 8.38
N VAL A 268 4.87 12.04 7.97
CA VAL A 268 6.05 12.88 8.18
C VAL A 268 5.92 14.22 7.46
N SER A 269 5.59 14.22 6.16
CA SER A 269 5.48 15.46 5.38
C SER A 269 4.43 16.40 5.96
N SER A 270 3.26 15.90 6.36
CA SER A 270 2.23 16.75 6.94
C SER A 270 2.58 17.25 8.33
N ALA A 271 3.23 16.42 9.16
CA ALA A 271 3.67 16.88 10.46
C ALA A 271 4.70 18.02 10.36
N LEU A 272 5.62 17.94 9.41
CA LEU A 272 6.62 18.99 9.16
C LEU A 272 6.00 20.27 8.58
N ILE A 273 4.98 20.14 7.73
CA ILE A 273 4.25 21.29 7.16
C ILE A 273 3.41 21.99 8.24
N ASP A 274 2.69 21.22 9.05
CA ASP A 274 1.79 21.75 10.08
C ASP A 274 2.52 22.12 11.38
N GLY A 275 3.73 21.60 11.58
CA GLY A 275 4.55 21.82 12.76
C GLY A 275 4.14 21.01 14.00
N ILE A 276 3.29 19.99 13.85
CA ILE A 276 2.75 19.15 14.92
C ILE A 276 2.56 17.70 14.45
N CYS A 277 2.71 16.73 15.35
CA CYS A 277 2.38 15.34 15.04
C CYS A 277 0.90 15.04 15.33
N LEU A 278 0.20 14.43 14.37
CA LEU A 278 -1.20 14.06 14.42
C LEU A 278 -1.44 12.78 13.60
N ASN A 279 -2.67 12.29 13.58
CA ASN A 279 -3.08 11.07 12.87
C ASN A 279 -3.30 11.30 11.36
N TYR A 280 -2.26 11.80 10.66
CA TYR A 280 -2.31 12.22 9.26
C TYR A 280 -2.59 11.16 8.22
N TRP A 281 -2.09 9.95 8.41
CA TRP A 281 -2.39 8.84 7.51
C TRP A 281 -3.76 8.27 7.85
N THR A 282 -4.04 8.13 9.13
CA THR A 282 -5.16 7.33 9.58
C THR A 282 -6.49 8.11 9.62
N GLU A 283 -6.51 9.44 9.74
CA GLU A 283 -7.74 10.25 9.65
C GLU A 283 -8.22 10.50 8.21
N THR A 284 -7.45 10.12 7.18
CA THR A 284 -7.84 10.28 5.77
C THR A 284 -8.88 9.26 5.28
N ARG A 285 -9.34 8.35 6.14
CA ARG A 285 -10.37 7.34 5.87
C ARG A 285 -11.33 7.22 7.06
N PRO A 286 -12.60 6.81 6.86
CA PRO A 286 -13.49 6.52 7.96
C PRO A 286 -12.84 5.54 8.94
N MET A 287 -13.06 5.77 10.23
CA MET A 287 -12.47 5.09 11.39
C MET A 287 -12.62 3.54 11.38
N ASN A 288 -13.32 2.97 10.39
CA ASN A 288 -13.85 1.63 10.46
C ASN A 288 -12.92 0.53 9.95
N GLU A 289 -11.91 0.77 9.12
CA GLU A 289 -11.20 -0.37 8.49
C GLU A 289 -10.45 -1.28 9.44
N ILE A 290 -9.62 -0.74 10.36
CA ILE A 290 -8.93 -1.58 11.36
C ILE A 290 -9.97 -2.34 12.20
N ALA A 291 -11.06 -1.67 12.54
CA ALA A 291 -12.15 -2.29 13.27
C ALA A 291 -12.89 -3.33 12.42
N GLU A 292 -13.09 -3.12 11.12
CA GLU A 292 -13.74 -4.06 10.21
C GLU A 292 -12.94 -5.37 10.12
N TYR A 293 -11.60 -5.29 10.03
CA TYR A 293 -10.75 -6.49 10.03
C TYR A 293 -10.81 -7.24 11.37
N ILE A 294 -10.77 -6.52 12.50
CA ILE A 294 -10.83 -7.12 13.83
C ILE A 294 -12.22 -7.68 14.13
N GLU A 295 -13.28 -6.92 13.82
CA GLU A 295 -14.68 -7.25 14.09
C GLU A 295 -15.21 -8.37 13.18
N HIS A 296 -14.52 -8.65 12.07
CA HIS A 296 -14.83 -9.79 11.22
C HIS A 296 -14.70 -11.12 11.97
N ASN A 297 -13.62 -11.28 12.76
CA ASN A 297 -13.42 -12.47 13.59
C ASN A 297 -12.64 -12.09 14.86
N VAL A 298 -13.33 -11.42 15.79
CA VAL A 298 -12.70 -10.89 17.02
C VAL A 298 -12.03 -12.00 17.80
N ASP A 299 -12.68 -13.16 17.94
CA ASP A 299 -12.17 -14.27 18.74
C ASP A 299 -10.84 -14.81 18.22
N ALA A 300 -10.59 -14.76 16.91
CA ALA A 300 -9.35 -15.24 16.32
C ALA A 300 -8.14 -14.32 16.57
N VAL A 301 -8.34 -13.01 16.69
CA VAL A 301 -7.23 -12.03 16.74
C VAL A 301 -7.17 -11.22 18.04
N ARG A 302 -8.20 -11.26 18.90
CA ARG A 302 -8.33 -10.44 20.11
C ARG A 302 -7.07 -10.46 20.97
N GLU A 303 -6.56 -11.64 21.28
CA GLU A 303 -5.38 -11.78 22.14
C GLU A 303 -4.13 -11.14 21.51
N ASP A 304 -3.92 -11.32 20.21
CA ASP A 304 -2.77 -10.76 19.51
C ASP A 304 -2.83 -9.25 19.49
N ILE A 305 -4.01 -8.66 19.26
CA ILE A 305 -4.19 -7.22 19.31
C ILE A 305 -3.92 -6.69 20.72
N VAL A 306 -4.41 -7.35 21.77
CA VAL A 306 -4.17 -6.95 23.17
C VAL A 306 -2.67 -7.00 23.49
N LYS A 307 -1.99 -8.09 23.13
CA LYS A 307 -0.54 -8.26 23.30
C LYS A 307 0.24 -7.17 22.57
N MET A 308 -0.08 -6.89 21.29
CA MET A 308 0.60 -5.85 20.52
C MET A 308 0.36 -4.44 21.07
N VAL A 309 -0.84 -4.13 21.58
CA VAL A 309 -1.12 -2.85 22.26
C VAL A 309 -0.32 -2.72 23.56
N ALA A 310 -0.03 -3.83 24.24
CA ALA A 310 0.87 -3.88 25.39
C ALA A 310 2.37 -3.83 25.00
N GLY A 311 2.70 -3.72 23.71
CA GLY A 311 4.07 -3.68 23.20
C GLY A 311 4.74 -5.04 23.04
N ILE A 312 3.98 -6.13 23.19
CA ILE A 312 4.46 -7.50 23.03
C ILE A 312 4.34 -7.88 21.54
N PRO A 313 5.44 -8.13 20.82
CA PRO A 313 5.38 -8.57 19.43
C PRO A 313 4.77 -9.96 19.32
N ILE A 314 4.15 -10.24 18.18
CA ILE A 314 3.50 -11.53 17.90
C ILE A 314 4.30 -12.29 16.85
N GLU A 315 4.80 -13.46 17.22
CA GLU A 315 5.44 -14.37 16.28
C GLU A 315 4.38 -14.95 15.33
N VAL A 316 4.62 -14.82 14.02
CA VAL A 316 3.79 -15.41 12.98
C VAL A 316 4.70 -15.85 11.84
N GLU A 317 4.54 -17.09 11.41
CA GLU A 317 5.10 -17.55 10.14
C GLU A 317 4.14 -17.13 9.02
N LEU A 318 4.38 -15.94 8.46
CA LEU A 318 3.70 -15.54 7.23
C LEU A 318 4.33 -16.31 6.07
N GLU A 319 3.80 -17.51 5.79
CA GLU A 319 4.16 -18.21 4.56
C GLU A 319 3.79 -17.34 3.35
N GLY A 320 4.70 -17.30 2.37
CA GLY A 320 4.60 -16.47 1.18
C GLY A 320 3.17 -16.42 0.64
N TYR A 321 2.66 -15.20 0.51
CA TYR A 321 1.30 -14.94 0.06
C TYR A 321 0.18 -15.54 0.93
N GLY A 322 0.22 -15.38 2.25
CA GLY A 322 -0.99 -15.36 3.11
C GLY A 322 -2.08 -14.35 2.70
N ALA A 323 -1.86 -13.61 1.59
CA ALA A 323 -2.81 -12.72 0.95
C ALA A 323 -3.47 -13.29 -0.33
N GLU A 324 -3.09 -14.50 -0.77
CA GLU A 324 -3.74 -15.22 -1.88
C GLU A 324 -5.23 -15.50 -1.59
N GLN A 325 -5.57 -15.63 -0.31
CA GLN A 325 -6.93 -15.86 0.15
C GLN A 325 -7.23 -14.90 1.30
N LEU A 326 -7.39 -13.62 1.00
CA LEU A 326 -7.95 -12.64 1.94
C LEU A 326 -9.46 -12.88 2.12
N ARG A 327 -9.84 -14.09 2.53
CA ARG A 327 -11.21 -14.41 2.95
C ARG A 327 -11.49 -13.86 4.34
N LEU A 328 -10.42 -13.57 5.11
CA LEU A 328 -10.45 -13.04 6.48
C LEU A 328 -11.01 -14.06 7.47
N ASP A 329 -10.97 -15.35 7.13
CA ASP A 329 -11.62 -16.39 7.92
C ASP A 329 -10.71 -16.85 9.08
N SER A 330 -9.39 -16.78 8.91
CA SER A 330 -8.40 -17.23 9.89
C SER A 330 -7.62 -16.07 10.53
N ARG A 331 -7.04 -16.34 11.72
CA ARG A 331 -6.14 -15.42 12.44
C ARG A 331 -5.04 -14.87 11.51
N ASP A 332 -4.33 -15.75 10.83
CA ASP A 332 -3.16 -15.36 10.02
C ASP A 332 -3.56 -14.61 8.74
N GLU A 333 -4.73 -14.92 8.15
CA GLU A 333 -5.28 -14.15 7.03
C GLU A 333 -5.63 -12.72 7.43
N ILE A 334 -6.25 -12.53 8.59
CA ILE A 334 -6.60 -11.20 9.11
C ILE A 334 -5.33 -10.40 9.41
N LEU A 335 -4.37 -11.00 10.11
CA LEU A 335 -3.09 -10.37 10.42
C LEU A 335 -2.30 -10.04 9.15
N SER A 336 -2.27 -10.94 8.16
CA SER A 336 -1.68 -10.71 6.84
C SER A 336 -2.34 -9.54 6.11
N ALA A 337 -3.67 -9.45 6.14
CA ALA A 337 -4.41 -8.32 5.58
C ALA A 337 -3.91 -7.01 6.18
N MET A 338 -3.81 -6.97 7.51
CA MET A 338 -3.40 -5.80 8.25
C MET A 338 -1.96 -5.38 7.90
N VAL A 339 -1.05 -6.31 7.63
CA VAL A 339 0.29 -5.99 7.08
C VAL A 339 0.21 -5.39 5.68
N VAL A 340 -0.57 -6.00 4.78
CA VAL A 340 -0.73 -5.50 3.38
C VAL A 340 -1.29 -4.07 3.35
N PHE A 341 -2.21 -3.75 4.25
CA PHE A 341 -2.76 -2.40 4.38
C PHE A 341 -1.86 -1.43 5.16
N GLY A 342 -0.80 -1.94 5.80
CA GLY A 342 0.16 -1.18 6.60
C GLY A 342 -0.27 -0.96 8.04
N PHE A 343 -1.38 -1.54 8.51
CA PHE A 343 -1.83 -1.40 9.89
C PHE A 343 -0.91 -2.10 10.89
N LEU A 344 -0.22 -3.15 10.45
CA LEU A 344 0.83 -3.82 11.21
C LEU A 344 2.13 -3.79 10.41
N SER A 345 3.26 -3.78 11.09
CA SER A 345 4.55 -4.07 10.48
C SER A 345 4.96 -5.50 10.76
N TYR A 346 5.69 -6.08 9.80
CA TYR A 346 6.26 -7.42 9.88
C TYR A 346 7.76 -7.34 9.66
N HIS A 347 8.54 -7.88 10.58
CA HIS A 347 9.99 -7.96 10.50
C HIS A 347 10.51 -9.15 11.31
N ASP A 348 11.42 -9.93 10.72
CA ASP A 348 12.03 -11.11 11.36
C ASP A 348 11.04 -12.11 11.99
N GLY A 349 9.89 -12.35 11.35
CA GLY A 349 8.87 -13.28 11.88
C GLY A 349 7.94 -12.68 12.93
N PHE A 350 8.06 -11.39 13.23
CA PHE A 350 7.26 -10.72 14.26
C PHE A 350 6.36 -9.64 13.68
N LEU A 351 5.11 -9.63 14.14
CA LEU A 351 4.14 -8.56 13.94
C LEU A 351 4.17 -7.56 15.07
N ARG A 352 4.04 -6.28 14.71
CA ARG A 352 4.00 -5.14 15.62
C ARG A 352 2.99 -4.11 15.15
N ILE A 353 2.45 -3.36 16.10
CA ILE A 353 1.87 -2.05 15.79
C ILE A 353 3.06 -1.12 15.53
N PRO A 354 3.20 -0.55 14.31
CA PRO A 354 4.43 0.10 13.90
C PRO A 354 4.73 1.35 14.74
N ASN A 355 3.74 2.23 14.94
CA ASN A 355 4.00 3.57 15.44
C ASN A 355 2.88 4.11 16.33
N HIS A 356 3.12 5.28 16.95
CA HIS A 356 2.16 5.90 17.88
C HIS A 356 0.82 6.24 17.20
N GLU A 357 0.85 6.72 15.96
CA GLU A 357 -0.35 7.04 15.19
C GLU A 357 -1.29 5.83 15.07
N LEU A 358 -0.75 4.64 14.76
CA LEU A 358 -1.56 3.42 14.73
C LEU A 358 -1.90 2.89 16.12
N MET A 359 -1.00 3.02 17.09
CA MET A 359 -1.24 2.62 18.48
C MET A 359 -2.51 3.28 19.04
N GLU A 360 -2.68 4.58 18.83
CA GLU A 360 -3.90 5.28 19.25
C GLU A 360 -5.16 4.66 18.62
N LYS A 361 -5.08 4.26 17.34
CA LYS A 361 -6.21 3.64 16.66
C LYS A 361 -6.54 2.27 17.22
N PHE A 362 -5.55 1.41 17.43
CA PHE A 362 -5.77 0.10 18.04
C PHE A 362 -6.39 0.23 19.44
N GLN A 363 -5.89 1.16 20.25
CA GLN A 363 -6.47 1.46 21.57
C GLN A 363 -7.93 1.93 21.49
N ARG A 364 -8.31 2.68 20.45
CA ARG A 364 -9.72 3.05 20.22
C ARG A 364 -10.57 1.84 19.81
N VAL A 365 -10.03 0.93 19.01
CA VAL A 365 -10.75 -0.32 18.65
C VAL A 365 -10.97 -1.19 19.88
N LEU A 366 -9.97 -1.33 20.76
CA LEU A 366 -10.09 -2.08 22.00
C LEU A 366 -11.23 -1.58 22.92
N LYS A 367 -11.61 -0.30 22.82
CA LYS A 367 -12.71 0.30 23.61
C LYS A 367 -14.10 0.04 23.02
N ARG A 368 -14.20 -0.51 21.81
CA ARG A 368 -15.48 -0.77 21.15
C ARG A 368 -16.21 -1.93 21.80
N LYS A 369 -17.55 -1.87 21.84
CA LYS A 369 -18.40 -2.94 22.40
C LYS A 369 -18.18 -4.31 21.77
N SER A 370 -17.76 -4.35 20.50
CA SER A 370 -17.40 -5.57 19.77
C SER A 370 -16.26 -6.36 20.43
N MET A 371 -15.43 -5.72 21.25
CA MET A 371 -14.31 -6.34 21.95
C MET A 371 -14.71 -7.04 23.26
N GLY A 372 -16.00 -7.01 23.65
CA GLY A 372 -16.50 -7.75 24.81
C GLY A 372 -15.82 -7.33 26.12
N GLY A 373 -15.43 -8.31 26.95
CA GLY A 373 -14.79 -8.10 28.26
C GLY A 373 -13.55 -7.21 28.21
N VAL A 374 -12.76 -7.31 27.13
CA VAL A 374 -11.58 -6.46 26.90
C VAL A 374 -11.97 -4.98 26.85
N ALA A 375 -13.10 -4.63 26.25
CA ALA A 375 -13.56 -3.24 26.19
C ALA A 375 -13.84 -2.69 27.58
N ASP A 376 -14.48 -3.49 28.43
CA ASP A 376 -14.79 -3.08 29.80
C ASP A 376 -13.53 -2.91 30.63
N ILE A 377 -12.54 -3.81 30.48
CA ILE A 377 -11.24 -3.71 31.16
C ILE A 377 -10.48 -2.47 30.71
N VAL A 378 -10.39 -2.23 29.41
CA VAL A 378 -9.71 -1.06 28.86
C VAL A 378 -10.41 0.23 29.30
N ASN A 379 -11.73 0.27 29.34
CA ASN A 379 -12.48 1.42 29.86
C ASN A 379 -12.28 1.62 31.37
N ASN A 380 -12.13 0.54 32.16
CA ASN A 380 -11.89 0.59 33.60
C ASN A 380 -10.43 0.89 33.97
N SER A 381 -9.48 0.71 33.05
CA SER A 381 -8.03 0.90 33.31
C SER A 381 -7.68 2.28 33.87
N LYS A 382 -8.45 3.32 33.51
CA LYS A 382 -8.27 4.66 34.06
C LYS A 382 -8.59 4.70 35.56
N ASN A 383 -9.63 4.00 36.00
CA ASN A 383 -10.00 3.93 37.40
C ASN A 383 -8.92 3.18 38.22
N VAL A 384 -8.33 2.14 37.64
CA VAL A 384 -7.17 1.44 38.24
C VAL A 384 -5.99 2.39 38.43
N LEU A 385 -5.65 3.16 37.39
CA LEU A 385 -4.57 4.15 37.44
C LEU A 385 -4.85 5.24 38.48
N ASP A 386 -6.04 5.83 38.46
CA ASP A 386 -6.45 6.88 39.40
C ASP A 386 -6.41 6.38 40.85
N ALA A 387 -6.88 5.15 41.11
CA ALA A 387 -6.79 4.51 42.43
C ALA A 387 -5.34 4.21 42.84
N THR A 388 -4.49 3.79 41.90
CA THR A 388 -3.05 3.55 42.13
C THR A 388 -2.33 4.85 42.50
N ILE A 389 -2.59 5.93 41.77
CA ILE A 389 -2.04 7.26 42.06
C ILE A 389 -2.53 7.77 43.42
N ALA A 390 -3.78 7.48 43.79
CA ALA A 390 -4.35 7.80 45.09
C ALA A 390 -3.87 6.89 46.24
N MET A 391 -3.03 5.88 45.95
CA MET A 391 -2.56 4.86 46.90
C MET A 391 -3.72 4.08 47.57
N ASP A 392 -4.86 3.94 46.89
CA ASP A 392 -6.05 3.23 47.37
C ASP A 392 -5.98 1.74 47.00
N GLY A 393 -5.25 0.97 47.81
CA GLY A 393 -4.97 -0.45 47.54
C GLY A 393 -6.22 -1.35 47.51
N GLU A 394 -7.27 -1.03 48.27
CA GLU A 394 -8.52 -1.79 48.27
C GLU A 394 -9.25 -1.64 46.93
N LYS A 395 -9.36 -0.40 46.41
CA LYS A 395 -9.95 -0.18 45.09
C LYS A 395 -9.15 -0.80 43.96
N VAL A 396 -7.82 -0.74 44.03
CA VAL A 396 -6.97 -1.40 43.03
C VAL A 396 -7.23 -2.90 43.02
N ALA A 397 -7.26 -3.55 44.19
CA ALA A 397 -7.57 -4.98 44.29
C ALA A 397 -8.95 -5.31 43.73
N GLN A 398 -9.98 -4.54 44.08
CA GLN A 398 -11.33 -4.71 43.56
C GLN A 398 -11.38 -4.62 42.02
N TYR A 399 -10.76 -3.59 41.43
CA TYR A 399 -10.78 -3.44 39.98
C TYR A 399 -10.00 -4.53 39.23
N ILE A 400 -8.93 -5.05 39.84
CA ILE A 400 -8.19 -6.20 39.29
C ILE A 400 -9.04 -7.48 39.38
N GLU A 401 -9.73 -7.71 40.50
CA GLU A 401 -10.64 -8.84 40.67
C GLU A 401 -11.79 -8.78 39.65
N GLU A 402 -12.41 -7.62 39.46
CA GLU A 402 -13.45 -7.42 38.43
C GLU A 402 -12.94 -7.67 37.00
N ALA A 403 -11.68 -7.33 36.70
CA ALA A 403 -11.07 -7.61 35.40
C ALA A 403 -10.78 -9.10 35.23
N HIS A 404 -10.25 -9.74 36.27
CA HIS A 404 -9.95 -11.17 36.32
C HIS A 404 -11.22 -12.01 36.11
N ASP A 405 -12.30 -11.73 36.85
CA ASP A 405 -13.55 -12.49 36.78
C ASP A 405 -14.27 -12.37 35.43
N ARG A 406 -14.00 -11.31 34.66
CA ARG A 406 -14.57 -11.10 33.32
C ARG A 406 -13.83 -11.87 32.22
N GLU A 407 -12.54 -12.16 32.41
CA GLU A 407 -11.72 -12.95 31.46
C GLU A 407 -11.75 -14.47 31.77
N ILE A 408 -12.20 -14.86 32.97
CA ILE A 408 -12.45 -16.28 33.31
C ILE A 408 -13.84 -16.70 32.82
N PRO A 409 -14.02 -16.76 31.50
CA PRO A 409 -14.47 -18.03 30.95
C PRO A 409 -13.40 -18.78 30.14
N PHE A 410 -12.21 -18.20 29.89
CA PHE A 410 -11.31 -18.69 28.83
C PHE A 410 -10.02 -19.37 29.31
N LEU A 411 -9.58 -19.12 30.54
CA LEU A 411 -8.62 -20.01 31.18
C LEU A 411 -9.42 -21.09 31.90
N GLN A 412 -9.76 -22.18 31.19
CA GLN A 412 -9.86 -23.47 31.89
C GLN A 412 -8.48 -23.69 32.52
N TYR A 413 -8.32 -23.25 33.76
CA TYR A 413 -7.42 -23.92 34.68
C TYR A 413 -7.75 -25.39 34.52
N ASN A 414 -6.79 -26.17 34.03
CA ASN A 414 -6.88 -27.62 34.08
C ASN A 414 -7.39 -27.96 35.46
N ASN A 415 -8.62 -28.46 35.51
CA ASN A 415 -9.26 -28.80 36.74
C ASN A 415 -8.45 -29.99 37.27
N ASP A 416 -7.54 -29.73 38.21
CA ASP A 416 -6.79 -30.76 38.94
C ASP A 416 -7.73 -31.66 39.80
N ALA A 417 -9.03 -31.61 39.55
CA ALA A 417 -10.06 -32.49 40.10
C ALA A 417 -10.09 -33.90 39.46
N ASP A 418 -9.42 -34.13 38.33
CA ASP A 418 -9.32 -35.47 37.69
C ASP A 418 -8.02 -36.24 38.04
N ARG A 419 -7.25 -35.77 39.03
CA ARG A 419 -6.07 -36.48 39.56
C ARG A 419 -6.07 -36.59 41.07
N CYS A 420 -7.18 -37.04 41.64
CA CYS A 420 -7.19 -37.62 42.99
C CYS A 420 -8.41 -38.53 43.13
N THR A 421 -8.25 -39.82 42.84
CA THR A 421 -8.64 -40.92 43.74
C THR A 421 -8.26 -42.27 43.11
N GLU A 422 -7.77 -43.14 44.00
CA GLU A 422 -7.22 -44.48 43.78
C GLU A 422 -8.19 -45.51 43.16
#